data_AF-A0A433D152-F1
#
_entry.id   AF-A0A433D152-F1
#
_cell.length_a   1.000
_cell.length_b   1.000
_cell.length_c   1.000
_cell.angle_alpha   90.00
_cell.angle_beta   90.00
_cell.angle_gamma   90.00
#
_symmetry.space_group_name_H-M   'P 1'
#
loop_
_entity.id
_entity.type
_entity.pdbx_description
1 polymer ?
#
loop_
_entity_poly.entity_id
_entity_poly.type
_entity_poly.pdbx_seq_one_letter_code
_entity_poly.pdbx_strand_id
1 'polypeptide(L)'
;MTSLSHIRARTSPGAIVSLRYAVTHNRSIPHLVNISARFYMIGLKANHDERIEAMLETQGFYDRHARFNGKQISRKVTKEEVELFCNWDNYFAKDMPLTTSVLTCHGLADTLVPVRDSAAYANLIPIHTLHLIEGADHNYNGCYPELASIVSQYFTNEAAKEAFWQHGAGVTVRVPRWIQVEGVRNFRDLGGWPVRPTSDGVGEGWHFKERMIFRSGDVTNITNEGVMTLYQLNIRTIFDFRSDTEVENAGGVRDIPGIQRVAVPIFKSIDYSPEALVIRWQDYFGGADGFAKAYHEILHNGPPHFRPILQHIARHPHSPVLVHCTAGKDRTGVLCMLLLGLCGVDDEIICREYELTERGFWVEDEKVEQLAKILNKTPEDILQGTLSARYDAMHATLRLFRQTYGSFEAYACEQCGMSMGEVEALRRALVFKRGMGAGALGKPKL
;
A
#
# COMPACT_ATOMS: atom_id res chain seq x y z
N MET A 1 -12.25 4.58 29.63
CA MET A 1 -13.27 5.63 29.47
C MET A 1 -12.77 6.96 30.06
N THR A 2 -11.71 7.52 29.49
CA THR A 2 -11.20 8.86 29.83
C THR A 2 -11.78 9.85 28.83
N SER A 3 -12.88 10.49 29.25
CA SER A 3 -13.45 11.76 28.79
C SER A 3 -12.84 12.40 27.52
N LEU A 4 -13.46 12.10 26.36
CA LEU A 4 -13.36 12.85 25.10
C LEU A 4 -14.08 14.22 25.13
N SER A 5 -14.49 14.71 26.31
CA SER A 5 -15.36 15.90 26.47
C SER A 5 -14.70 17.26 26.25
N HIS A 6 -13.47 17.31 25.72
CA HIS A 6 -12.71 18.55 25.54
C HIS A 6 -12.37 18.91 24.09
N ILE A 7 -12.90 18.18 23.11
CA ILE A 7 -12.87 18.62 21.70
C ILE A 7 -13.91 19.73 21.52
N ARG A 8 -13.61 20.94 22.01
CA ARG A 8 -14.26 22.16 21.49
C ARG A 8 -13.71 22.41 20.10
N ALA A 9 -14.37 21.78 19.13
CA ALA A 9 -14.22 21.95 17.70
C ALA A 9 -14.13 23.45 17.33
N ARG A 10 -12.91 23.98 17.19
CA ARG A 10 -12.62 25.05 16.22
C ARG A 10 -12.05 24.34 15.00
N THR A 11 -12.92 23.59 14.34
CA THR A 11 -12.63 22.50 13.40
C THR A 11 -12.00 22.98 12.09
N SER A 12 -12.44 24.13 11.56
CA SER A 12 -12.02 24.55 10.21
C SER A 12 -10.55 24.98 10.09
N PRO A 13 -10.00 25.94 10.88
CA PRO A 13 -8.60 26.34 10.73
C PRO A 13 -7.61 25.27 11.19
N GLY A 14 -7.99 24.48 12.21
CA GLY A 14 -7.18 23.37 12.70
C GLY A 14 -7.01 22.30 11.63
N ALA A 15 -8.10 21.90 10.96
CA ALA A 15 -8.06 20.90 9.90
C ALA A 15 -7.21 21.33 8.70
N ILE A 16 -7.27 22.61 8.29
CA ILE A 16 -6.41 23.16 7.22
C ILE A 16 -4.92 23.03 7.60
N VAL A 17 -4.57 23.37 8.83
CA VAL A 17 -3.18 23.27 9.32
C VAL A 17 -2.74 21.80 9.39
N SER A 18 -3.60 20.90 9.83
CA SER A 18 -3.32 19.45 9.86
C SER A 18 -3.08 18.88 8.46
N LEU A 19 -3.89 19.28 7.48
CA LEU A 19 -3.72 18.92 6.07
C LEU A 19 -2.38 19.44 5.53
N ARG A 20 -2.05 20.71 5.77
CA ARG A 20 -0.78 21.28 5.30
C ARG A 20 0.42 20.63 5.97
N TYR A 21 0.31 20.32 7.26
CA TYR A 21 1.34 19.60 7.99
C TYR A 21 1.57 18.21 7.37
N ALA A 22 0.51 17.46 7.08
CA ALA A 22 0.65 16.15 6.43
C ALA A 22 1.37 16.22 5.06
N VAL A 23 1.17 17.29 4.30
CA VAL A 23 1.86 17.50 3.00
C VAL A 23 3.31 17.95 3.16
N THR A 24 3.60 18.79 4.15
CA THR A 24 4.92 19.45 4.28
C THR A 24 5.86 18.78 5.28
N HIS A 25 5.38 17.82 6.06
CA HIS A 25 6.17 17.17 7.10
C HIS A 25 6.95 15.97 6.56
N ASN A 26 8.23 15.86 6.95
CA ASN A 26 9.12 14.79 6.48
C ASN A 26 8.75 13.39 6.97
N ARG A 27 7.88 13.28 7.98
CA ARG A 27 7.39 12.00 8.50
C ARG A 27 5.98 11.75 7.99
N SER A 28 5.78 10.60 7.33
CA SER A 28 4.48 10.20 6.81
C SER A 28 3.43 10.07 7.93
N ILE A 29 2.24 10.62 7.66
CA ILE A 29 1.04 10.51 8.51
C ILE A 29 0.08 9.54 7.80
N PRO A 30 -0.06 8.29 8.23
CA PRO A 30 -0.82 7.29 7.45
C PRO A 30 -2.32 7.58 7.35
N HIS A 31 -2.88 8.17 8.40
CA HIS A 31 -4.30 8.46 8.53
C HIS A 31 -4.50 9.86 9.06
N LEU A 32 -5.30 10.66 8.34
CA LEU A 32 -5.64 12.01 8.71
C LEU A 32 -7.16 12.18 8.71
N VAL A 33 -7.67 12.92 9.68
CA VAL A 33 -9.09 13.29 9.75
C VAL A 33 -9.21 14.80 9.56
N ASN A 34 -9.93 15.17 8.51
CA ASN A 34 -10.39 16.51 8.22
C ASN A 34 -11.84 16.65 8.70
N ILE A 35 -12.12 17.64 9.54
CA ILE A 35 -13.48 17.93 10.01
C ILE A 35 -13.82 19.35 9.60
N SER A 36 -14.72 19.50 8.63
CA SER A 36 -15.21 20.80 8.15
C SER A 36 -14.12 21.82 7.77
N ALA A 37 -12.99 21.38 7.18
CA ALA A 37 -12.02 22.32 6.61
C ALA A 37 -12.62 23.13 5.47
N ARG A 38 -12.32 24.43 5.48
CA ARG A 38 -12.63 25.32 4.36
C ARG A 38 -11.56 25.17 3.30
N PHE A 39 -12.00 25.01 2.05
CA PHE A 39 -11.15 24.93 0.88
C PHE A 39 -11.05 26.29 0.19
N TYR A 40 -12.19 26.94 -0.06
CA TYR A 40 -12.24 28.23 -0.73
C TYR A 40 -12.25 29.36 0.31
N MET A 41 -11.15 30.11 0.36
CA MET A 41 -10.99 31.26 1.28
C MET A 41 -11.70 32.53 0.77
N ILE A 42 -12.22 32.49 -0.46
CA ILE A 42 -12.96 33.60 -1.08
C ILE A 42 -14.19 33.95 -0.23
N GLY A 43 -14.33 35.24 0.10
CA GLY A 43 -15.47 35.76 0.86
C GLY A 43 -15.33 35.65 2.38
N LEU A 44 -14.18 35.19 2.91
CA LEU A 44 -13.96 35.17 4.38
C LEU A 44 -14.07 36.57 4.98
N LYS A 45 -13.53 37.60 4.30
CA LYS A 45 -13.62 39.01 4.70
C LYS A 45 -15.06 39.51 4.83
N ALA A 46 -15.99 39.03 3.99
CA ALA A 46 -17.39 39.47 4.00
C ALA A 46 -18.19 38.95 5.20
N ASN A 47 -17.63 38.02 5.98
CA ASN A 47 -18.25 37.44 7.18
C ASN A 47 -17.58 37.92 8.48
N HIS A 48 -16.72 38.95 8.43
CA HIS A 48 -16.13 39.53 9.63
C HIS A 48 -17.16 40.36 10.40
N ASP A 49 -17.13 40.26 11.73
CA ASP A 49 -17.84 41.18 12.61
C ASP A 49 -17.33 42.60 12.34
N GLU A 50 -18.23 43.53 12.00
CA GLU A 50 -17.91 44.94 11.70
C GLU A 50 -17.02 45.58 12.78
N ARG A 51 -17.13 45.12 14.03
CA ARG A 51 -16.30 45.59 15.15
C ARG A 51 -14.85 45.14 15.03
N ILE A 52 -14.61 43.91 14.56
CA ILE A 52 -13.27 43.38 14.33
C ILE A 52 -12.62 44.10 13.15
N GLU A 53 -13.39 44.37 12.09
CA GLU A 53 -12.90 45.13 10.94
C GLU A 53 -12.51 46.55 11.32
N ALA A 54 -13.35 47.26 12.09
CA ALA A 54 -13.02 48.57 12.64
C ALA A 54 -11.76 48.56 13.53
N MET A 55 -11.57 47.51 14.35
CA MET A 55 -10.33 47.33 15.15
C MET A 55 -9.10 47.09 14.26
N LEU A 56 -9.22 46.25 13.23
CA LEU A 56 -8.13 46.00 12.29
C LEU A 56 -7.75 47.26 11.49
N GLU A 57 -8.70 48.15 11.20
CA GLU A 57 -8.45 49.42 10.51
C GLU A 57 -7.86 50.51 11.41
N THR A 58 -8.35 50.62 12.65
CA THR A 58 -7.95 51.72 13.56
C THR A 58 -6.67 51.45 14.34
N GLN A 59 -6.46 50.20 14.78
CA GLN A 59 -5.33 49.83 15.65
C GLN A 59 -4.44 48.71 15.06
N GLY A 60 -4.80 48.15 13.89
CA GLY A 60 -3.98 47.16 13.18
C GLY A 60 -4.03 45.73 13.73
N PHE A 61 -4.72 45.50 14.85
CA PHE A 61 -4.89 44.18 15.47
C PHE A 61 -6.18 44.08 16.29
N TYR A 62 -6.57 42.86 16.66
CA TYR A 62 -7.58 42.62 17.70
C TYR A 62 -7.09 41.52 18.66
N ASP A 63 -7.57 41.54 19.91
CA ASP A 63 -7.25 40.51 20.89
C ASP A 63 -8.18 39.30 20.72
N ARG A 64 -7.60 38.16 20.39
CA ARG A 64 -8.29 36.88 20.35
C ARG A 64 -8.11 36.16 21.69
N HIS A 65 -9.22 36.01 22.41
CA HIS A 65 -9.25 35.24 23.64
C HIS A 65 -9.59 33.77 23.37
N ALA A 66 -8.74 32.87 23.85
CA ALA A 66 -8.96 31.43 23.84
C ALA A 66 -8.84 30.88 25.28
N ARG A 67 -9.51 29.75 25.54
CA ARG A 67 -9.39 29.05 26.82
C ARG A 67 -8.70 27.72 26.56
N PHE A 68 -7.59 27.45 27.25
CA PHE A 68 -6.81 26.22 27.13
C PHE A 68 -6.48 25.71 28.54
N ASN A 69 -6.83 24.46 28.85
CA ASN A 69 -6.68 23.87 30.20
C ASN A 69 -7.21 24.78 31.32
N GLY A 70 -8.41 25.35 31.14
CA GLY A 70 -9.05 26.24 32.12
C GLY A 70 -8.49 27.66 32.18
N LYS A 71 -7.28 27.91 31.65
CA LYS A 71 -6.64 29.24 31.61
C LYS A 71 -7.09 30.03 30.39
N GLN A 72 -7.35 31.32 30.59
CA GLN A 72 -7.62 32.25 29.49
C GLN A 72 -6.29 32.75 28.92
N ILE A 73 -6.09 32.53 27.63
CA ILE A 73 -4.92 32.98 26.88
C ILE A 73 -5.42 34.03 25.90
N SER A 74 -4.80 35.21 25.92
CA SER A 74 -5.04 36.27 24.92
C SER A 74 -3.89 36.31 23.94
N ARG A 75 -4.19 36.42 22.65
CA ARG A 75 -3.19 36.66 21.60
C ARG A 75 -3.68 37.78 20.69
N LYS A 76 -2.80 38.74 20.39
CA LYS A 76 -3.03 39.74 19.35
C LYS A 76 -2.99 39.08 17.98
N VAL A 77 -4.02 39.31 17.17
CA VAL A 77 -4.10 38.89 15.77
C VAL A 77 -4.02 40.13 14.90
N THR A 78 -3.00 40.22 14.06
CA THR A 78 -2.74 41.41 13.23
C THR A 78 -3.53 41.39 11.92
N LYS A 79 -3.67 42.56 11.28
CA LYS A 79 -4.26 42.67 9.94
C LYS A 79 -3.53 41.83 8.90
N GLU A 80 -2.20 41.81 8.95
CA GLU A 80 -1.36 41.00 8.07
C GLU A 80 -1.62 39.50 8.24
N GLU A 81 -1.79 39.02 9.48
CA GLU A 81 -2.11 37.61 9.75
C GLU A 81 -3.51 37.24 9.22
N VAL A 82 -4.48 38.14 9.32
CA VAL A 82 -5.83 37.95 8.76
C VAL A 82 -5.77 37.90 7.24
N GLU A 83 -5.02 38.80 6.60
CA GLU A 83 -4.84 38.83 5.15
C GLU A 83 -4.12 37.58 4.64
N LEU A 84 -3.07 37.14 5.34
CA LEU A 84 -2.35 35.90 5.04
C LEU A 84 -3.30 34.70 5.07
N PHE A 85 -4.17 34.62 6.08
CA PHE A 85 -5.14 33.54 6.20
C PHE A 85 -6.22 33.62 5.12
N CYS A 86 -6.72 34.82 4.77
CA CYS A 86 -7.70 35.00 3.70
C CYS A 86 -7.15 34.63 2.31
N ASN A 87 -5.84 34.75 2.12
CA ASN A 87 -5.16 34.39 0.87
C ASN A 87 -4.54 32.98 0.93
N TRP A 88 -4.89 32.17 1.92
CA TRP A 88 -4.32 30.84 2.09
C TRP A 88 -4.77 29.91 0.95
N ASP A 89 -3.79 29.37 0.22
CA ASP A 89 -4.04 28.41 -0.86
C ASP A 89 -4.16 27.00 -0.28
N ASN A 90 -5.27 26.32 -0.56
CA ASN A 90 -5.53 24.95 -0.14
C ASN A 90 -5.25 23.90 -1.23
N TYR A 91 -4.81 24.32 -2.43
CA TYR A 91 -4.44 23.39 -3.51
C TYR A 91 -3.20 22.55 -3.22
N PHE A 92 -2.43 22.85 -2.17
CA PHE A 92 -1.36 21.95 -1.67
C PHE A 92 -1.91 20.54 -1.35
N ALA A 93 -3.21 20.40 -1.08
CA ALA A 93 -3.82 19.11 -0.77
C ALA A 93 -3.71 18.09 -1.92
N LYS A 94 -3.48 18.54 -3.17
CA LYS A 94 -3.20 17.66 -4.31
C LYS A 94 -1.90 16.86 -4.14
N ASP A 95 -0.96 17.42 -3.37
CA ASP A 95 0.37 16.86 -3.13
C ASP A 95 0.38 15.95 -1.89
N MET A 96 -0.80 15.55 -1.40
CA MET A 96 -0.93 14.62 -0.28
C MET A 96 -0.19 13.31 -0.60
N PRO A 97 0.69 12.82 0.30
CA PRO A 97 1.41 11.57 0.08
C PRO A 97 0.45 10.41 -0.19
N LEU A 98 0.80 9.52 -1.12
CA LEU A 98 0.03 8.29 -1.40
C LEU A 98 0.02 7.30 -0.23
N THR A 99 0.82 7.54 0.80
CA THR A 99 0.80 6.79 2.06
C THR A 99 -0.21 7.36 3.06
N THR A 100 -0.80 8.53 2.77
CA THR A 100 -1.72 9.24 3.66
C THR A 100 -3.13 9.13 3.13
N SER A 101 -3.97 8.46 3.90
CA SER A 101 -5.41 8.45 3.69
C SER A 101 -6.07 9.59 4.47
N VAL A 102 -7.04 10.26 3.84
CA VAL A 102 -7.77 11.37 4.47
C VAL A 102 -9.26 11.07 4.55
N LEU A 103 -9.81 11.01 5.76
CA LEU A 103 -11.25 11.07 6.00
C LEU A 103 -11.66 12.53 6.13
N THR A 104 -12.60 12.99 5.33
CA THR A 104 -13.32 14.25 5.58
C THR A 104 -14.71 13.97 6.09
N CYS A 105 -15.04 14.51 7.26
CA CYS A 105 -16.42 14.59 7.74
C CYS A 105 -16.92 16.03 7.55
N HIS A 106 -18.11 16.21 6.98
CA HIS A 106 -18.72 17.52 6.77
C HIS A 106 -20.22 17.49 7.10
N GLY A 107 -20.73 18.50 7.78
CA GLY A 107 -22.15 18.60 8.11
C GLY A 107 -22.97 19.21 6.97
N LEU A 108 -24.11 18.61 6.63
CA LEU A 108 -24.99 19.14 5.58
C LEU A 108 -25.73 20.43 6.00
N ALA A 109 -25.83 20.70 7.30
CA ALA A 109 -26.39 21.94 7.85
C ALA A 109 -25.30 22.95 8.26
N ASP A 110 -24.05 22.77 7.80
CA ASP A 110 -22.96 23.71 8.04
C ASP A 110 -23.17 25.01 7.25
N THR A 111 -23.58 26.06 7.95
CA THR A 111 -23.76 27.42 7.39
C THR A 111 -22.47 28.24 7.38
N LEU A 112 -21.41 27.78 8.07
CA LEU A 112 -20.14 28.48 8.14
C LEU A 112 -19.23 28.05 7.00
N VAL A 113 -19.02 26.75 6.79
CA VAL A 113 -18.21 26.20 5.70
C VAL A 113 -19.11 25.44 4.73
N PRO A 114 -19.26 25.92 3.49
CA PRO A 114 -20.09 25.26 2.49
C PRO A 114 -19.66 23.82 2.21
N VAL A 115 -20.61 22.90 2.03
CA VAL A 115 -20.36 21.49 1.69
C VAL A 115 -19.49 21.31 0.43
N ARG A 116 -19.54 22.25 -0.53
CA ARG A 116 -18.67 22.20 -1.72
C ARG A 116 -17.17 22.18 -1.38
N ASP A 117 -16.78 22.73 -0.23
CA ASP A 117 -15.40 22.79 0.21
C ASP A 117 -14.88 21.38 0.59
N SER A 118 -15.73 20.54 1.20
CA SER A 118 -15.37 19.15 1.47
C SER A 118 -15.24 18.34 0.18
N ALA A 119 -16.09 18.62 -0.82
CA ALA A 119 -15.98 18.01 -2.14
C ALA A 119 -14.69 18.42 -2.87
N ALA A 120 -14.23 19.67 -2.72
CA ALA A 120 -12.97 20.12 -3.30
C ALA A 120 -11.77 19.33 -2.76
N TYR A 121 -11.70 19.10 -1.44
CA TYR A 121 -10.69 18.21 -0.86
C TYR A 121 -10.82 16.76 -1.34
N ALA A 122 -12.05 16.24 -1.42
CA ALA A 122 -12.31 14.88 -1.89
C ALA A 122 -11.86 14.64 -3.33
N ASN A 123 -11.99 15.66 -4.19
CA ASN A 123 -11.58 15.60 -5.58
C ASN A 123 -10.06 15.74 -5.78
N LEU A 124 -9.36 16.39 -4.84
CA LEU A 124 -7.94 16.71 -4.97
C LEU A 124 -7.02 15.70 -4.28
N ILE A 125 -7.43 15.17 -3.13
CA ILE A 125 -6.59 14.27 -2.34
C ILE A 125 -6.64 12.87 -2.95
N PRO A 126 -5.49 12.24 -3.31
CA PRO A 126 -5.48 10.96 -4.01
C PRO A 126 -6.17 9.79 -3.29
N ILE A 127 -6.06 9.76 -1.95
CA ILE A 127 -6.65 8.74 -1.09
C ILE A 127 -7.55 9.45 -0.09
N HIS A 128 -8.84 9.52 -0.43
CA HIS A 128 -9.81 10.31 0.32
C HIS A 128 -11.12 9.57 0.51
N THR A 129 -11.72 9.75 1.68
CA THR A 129 -13.09 9.31 1.98
C THR A 129 -13.88 10.52 2.48
N LEU A 130 -15.02 10.82 1.83
CA LEU A 130 -15.92 11.90 2.25
C LEU A 130 -17.16 11.31 2.92
N HIS A 131 -17.41 11.71 4.16
CA HIS A 131 -18.65 11.45 4.88
C HIS A 131 -19.42 12.75 5.09
N LEU A 132 -20.64 12.81 4.54
CA LEU A 132 -21.58 13.90 4.76
C LEU A 132 -22.56 13.48 5.84
N ILE A 133 -22.69 14.29 6.90
CA ILE A 133 -23.53 14.00 8.06
C ILE A 133 -24.80 14.85 7.98
N GLU A 134 -25.95 14.19 7.89
CA GLU A 134 -27.25 14.86 7.81
C GLU A 134 -27.58 15.60 9.11
N GLY A 135 -28.12 16.82 9.00
CA GLY A 135 -28.49 17.64 10.15
C GLY A 135 -27.32 18.22 10.97
N ALA A 136 -26.07 17.82 10.71
CA ALA A 136 -24.91 18.34 11.43
C ALA A 136 -24.59 19.79 11.02
N ASP A 137 -24.50 20.66 12.03
CA ASP A 137 -23.97 22.02 11.90
C ASP A 137 -22.43 22.03 11.96
N HIS A 138 -21.81 23.21 11.83
CA HIS A 138 -20.33 23.35 11.85
C HIS A 138 -19.66 22.78 13.11
N ASN A 139 -20.39 22.78 14.23
CA ASN A 139 -19.90 22.34 15.52
C ASN A 139 -20.31 20.90 15.84
N TYR A 140 -21.09 20.25 14.96
CA TYR A 140 -21.69 18.93 15.13
C TYR A 140 -22.54 18.82 16.40
N ASN A 141 -23.24 19.90 16.78
CA ASN A 141 -24.15 19.90 17.92
C ASN A 141 -25.23 18.83 17.70
N GLY A 142 -25.36 17.89 18.65
CA GLY A 142 -26.29 16.76 18.54
C GLY A 142 -25.80 15.60 17.65
N CYS A 143 -24.76 15.79 16.83
CA CYS A 143 -24.20 14.78 15.93
C CYS A 143 -22.83 14.23 16.39
N TYR A 144 -22.34 14.60 17.58
CA TYR A 144 -21.07 14.10 18.12
C TYR A 144 -20.96 12.57 18.17
N PRO A 145 -21.98 11.79 18.59
CA PRO A 145 -21.86 10.34 18.64
C PRO A 145 -21.65 9.72 17.25
N GLU A 146 -22.33 10.25 16.23
CA GLU A 146 -22.20 9.79 14.85
C GLU A 146 -20.82 10.15 14.28
N LEU A 147 -20.39 11.40 14.43
CA LEU A 147 -19.05 11.84 14.04
C LEU A 147 -17.96 10.99 14.71
N ALA A 148 -18.09 10.74 16.02
CA ALA A 148 -17.14 9.90 16.76
C ALA A 148 -17.15 8.45 16.27
N SER A 149 -18.31 7.91 15.90
CA SER A 149 -18.43 6.57 15.33
C SER A 149 -17.71 6.46 13.98
N ILE A 150 -17.97 7.40 13.06
CA ILE A 150 -17.34 7.46 11.73
C ILE A 150 -15.81 7.55 11.87
N VAL A 151 -15.33 8.47 12.71
CA VAL A 151 -13.89 8.64 12.97
C VAL A 151 -13.28 7.38 13.59
N SER A 152 -13.96 6.76 14.55
CA SER A 152 -13.45 5.55 15.20
C SER A 152 -13.38 4.37 14.21
N GLN A 153 -14.39 4.22 13.36
CA GLN A 153 -14.41 3.19 12.31
C GLN A 153 -13.27 3.39 11.31
N TYR A 154 -12.98 4.64 10.92
CA TYR A 154 -11.90 4.97 10.01
C TYR A 154 -10.52 4.55 10.50
N PHE A 155 -10.28 4.64 11.81
CA PHE A 155 -9.02 4.18 12.42
C PHE A 155 -8.99 2.68 12.72
N THR A 156 -10.03 1.92 12.37
CA THR A 156 -9.95 0.47 12.49
C THR A 156 -8.99 -0.11 11.45
N ASN A 157 -8.23 -1.13 11.84
CA ASN A 157 -7.34 -1.85 10.93
C ASN A 157 -8.07 -2.34 9.68
N GLU A 158 -9.36 -2.67 9.79
CA GLU A 158 -10.18 -3.12 8.65
C GLU A 158 -10.51 -2.01 7.66
N ALA A 159 -10.84 -0.79 8.12
CA ALA A 159 -11.12 0.34 7.22
C ALA A 159 -9.86 0.85 6.49
N ALA A 160 -8.73 0.90 7.21
CA ALA A 160 -7.42 1.24 6.64
C ALA A 160 -6.96 0.22 5.59
N LYS A 161 -7.19 -1.07 5.87
CA LYS A 161 -7.03 -2.16 4.91
C LYS A 161 -7.95 -1.97 3.72
N GLU A 162 -9.25 -1.79 3.93
CA GLU A 162 -10.26 -1.68 2.88
C GLU A 162 -10.02 -0.50 1.93
N ALA A 163 -9.65 0.68 2.43
CA ALA A 163 -9.29 1.81 1.58
C ALA A 163 -8.09 1.48 0.68
N PHE A 164 -7.03 0.90 1.23
CA PHE A 164 -5.89 0.43 0.43
C PHE A 164 -6.31 -0.64 -0.59
N TRP A 165 -7.22 -1.54 -0.23
CA TRP A 165 -7.76 -2.55 -1.12
C TRP A 165 -8.59 -1.97 -2.26
N GLN A 166 -9.43 -0.97 -2.00
CA GLN A 166 -10.21 -0.28 -3.04
C GLN A 166 -9.31 0.45 -4.04
N HIS A 167 -8.19 1.03 -3.60
CA HIS A 167 -7.17 1.60 -4.49
C HIS A 167 -6.41 0.53 -5.30
N GLY A 168 -6.19 -0.66 -4.72
CA GLY A 168 -5.61 -1.82 -5.41
C GLY A 168 -6.60 -2.63 -6.27
N ALA A 169 -7.91 -2.42 -6.12
CA ALA A 169 -8.97 -3.18 -6.79
C ALA A 169 -9.26 -2.67 -8.21
N GLY A 170 -8.82 -1.46 -8.58
CA GLY A 170 -9.09 -0.91 -9.90
C GLY A 170 -8.10 0.16 -10.32
N VAL A 171 -6.99 -0.24 -10.94
CA VAL A 171 -6.10 0.70 -11.64
C VAL A 171 -6.54 0.83 -13.10
N THR A 172 -7.74 1.40 -13.29
CA THR A 172 -8.40 1.83 -14.56
C THR A 172 -8.70 0.80 -15.66
N VAL A 173 -9.97 0.80 -16.08
CA VAL A 173 -10.58 -0.15 -17.04
C VAL A 173 -10.47 -1.61 -16.57
N ARG A 174 -11.09 -1.89 -15.41
CA ARG A 174 -11.56 -3.22 -14.94
C ARG A 174 -10.68 -4.44 -15.30
N VAL A 175 -9.42 -4.44 -14.87
CA VAL A 175 -8.59 -5.66 -14.90
C VAL A 175 -8.37 -6.10 -13.44
N PRO A 176 -9.02 -7.19 -12.97
CA PRO A 176 -8.93 -7.58 -11.56
C PRO A 176 -7.54 -8.16 -11.26
N ARG A 177 -6.92 -7.70 -10.16
CA ARG A 177 -5.64 -8.25 -9.67
C ARG A 177 -5.76 -9.72 -9.26
N TRP A 178 -6.78 -10.00 -8.44
CA TRP A 178 -7.13 -11.36 -8.05
C TRP A 178 -7.78 -12.05 -9.22
N ILE A 179 -7.20 -13.17 -9.63
CA ILE A 179 -7.70 -13.96 -10.75
C ILE A 179 -7.93 -15.35 -10.21
N GLN A 180 -9.17 -15.82 -10.31
CA GLN A 180 -9.52 -17.15 -9.86
C GLN A 180 -8.87 -18.18 -10.79
N VAL A 181 -7.90 -18.93 -10.24
CA VAL A 181 -7.31 -20.10 -10.89
C VAL A 181 -7.69 -21.30 -10.03
N GLU A 182 -8.64 -22.09 -10.51
CA GLU A 182 -9.18 -23.19 -9.72
C GLU A 182 -8.08 -24.21 -9.37
N GLY A 183 -8.04 -24.62 -8.11
CA GLY A 183 -7.01 -25.50 -7.56
C GLY A 183 -5.71 -24.79 -7.16
N VAL A 184 -5.61 -23.47 -7.35
CA VAL A 184 -4.42 -22.68 -7.00
C VAL A 184 -4.79 -21.59 -5.98
N ARG A 185 -4.09 -21.59 -4.85
CA ARG A 185 -4.25 -20.54 -3.83
C ARG A 185 -3.34 -19.35 -4.14
N ASN A 186 -3.68 -18.21 -3.57
CA ASN A 186 -2.84 -17.01 -3.56
C ASN A 186 -2.47 -16.45 -4.95
N PHE A 187 -3.27 -16.77 -5.97
CA PHE A 187 -3.01 -16.36 -7.36
C PHE A 187 -3.40 -14.90 -7.61
N ARG A 188 -2.45 -14.07 -8.07
CA ARG A 188 -2.72 -12.67 -8.46
C ARG A 188 -1.69 -12.11 -9.44
N ASP A 189 -2.10 -11.06 -10.14
CA ASP A 189 -1.22 -10.16 -10.90
C ASP A 189 -0.38 -9.28 -9.94
N LEU A 190 0.92 -9.18 -10.19
CA LEU A 190 1.82 -8.31 -9.42
C LEU A 190 1.74 -6.84 -9.83
N GLY A 191 1.17 -6.53 -11.00
CA GLY A 191 1.20 -5.20 -11.59
C GLY A 191 0.17 -4.19 -11.07
N GLY A 192 0.20 -3.02 -11.73
CA GLY A 192 -0.69 -1.88 -11.46
C GLY A 192 -0.13 -0.87 -10.45
N TRP A 193 1.06 -1.09 -9.90
CA TRP A 193 1.63 -0.22 -8.87
C TRP A 193 2.33 1.01 -9.44
N PRO A 194 2.13 2.21 -8.87
CA PRO A 194 2.87 3.38 -9.29
C PRO A 194 4.37 3.22 -9.00
N VAL A 195 5.18 3.73 -9.93
CA VAL A 195 6.64 3.81 -9.78
C VAL A 195 7.01 5.20 -9.30
N ARG A 196 7.96 5.30 -8.36
CA ARG A 196 8.39 6.58 -7.80
C ARG A 196 9.08 7.42 -8.89
N PRO A 197 8.69 8.68 -9.10
CA PRO A 197 9.45 9.59 -9.95
C PRO A 197 10.82 9.87 -9.32
N THR A 198 11.87 9.90 -10.14
CA THR A 198 13.18 10.42 -9.76
C THR A 198 13.12 11.95 -9.68
N SER A 199 14.11 12.55 -9.01
CA SER A 199 14.15 13.99 -8.72
C SER A 199 14.20 14.90 -9.96
N ASP A 200 14.49 14.34 -11.12
CA ASP A 200 14.49 14.98 -12.45
C ASP A 200 13.17 14.78 -13.22
N GLY A 201 12.14 14.21 -12.58
CA GLY A 201 10.81 13.99 -13.17
C GLY A 201 10.69 12.72 -14.04
N VAL A 202 11.77 11.94 -14.20
CA VAL A 202 11.70 10.64 -14.86
C VAL A 202 10.91 9.67 -13.98
N GLY A 203 9.93 8.95 -14.53
CA GLY A 203 9.05 8.08 -13.72
C GLY A 203 7.69 8.67 -13.35
N GLU A 204 7.43 9.96 -13.62
CA GLU A 204 6.07 10.52 -13.43
C GLU A 204 5.05 9.85 -14.37
N GLY A 205 3.98 9.30 -13.77
CA GLY A 205 2.95 8.54 -14.48
C GLY A 205 3.36 7.10 -14.85
N TRP A 206 4.54 6.63 -14.45
CA TRP A 206 4.96 5.26 -14.69
C TRP A 206 4.37 4.30 -13.68
N HIS A 207 4.06 3.10 -14.15
CA HIS A 207 3.47 2.03 -13.35
C HIS A 207 4.18 0.72 -13.66
N PHE A 208 4.20 -0.19 -12.69
CA PHE A 208 4.55 -1.58 -12.88
C PHE A 208 3.48 -2.23 -13.77
N LYS A 209 3.93 -2.84 -14.86
CA LYS A 209 3.10 -3.36 -15.94
C LYS A 209 2.26 -4.54 -15.46
N GLU A 210 0.97 -4.45 -15.72
CA GLU A 210 0.00 -5.51 -15.47
C GLU A 210 0.21 -6.69 -16.43
N ARG A 211 -0.27 -7.86 -16.04
CA ARG A 211 -0.30 -9.09 -16.85
C ARG A 211 1.06 -9.57 -17.36
N MET A 212 2.14 -9.17 -16.70
CA MET A 212 3.49 -9.63 -16.99
C MET A 212 4.01 -10.61 -15.95
N ILE A 213 3.81 -10.32 -14.67
CA ILE A 213 4.27 -11.15 -13.56
C ILE A 213 3.06 -11.57 -12.74
N PHE A 214 2.82 -12.88 -12.68
CA PHE A 214 1.84 -13.47 -11.78
C PHE A 214 2.55 -14.19 -10.66
N ARG A 215 1.93 -14.21 -9.48
CA ARG A 215 2.41 -14.99 -8.32
C ARG A 215 1.31 -15.88 -7.78
N SER A 216 1.69 -17.02 -7.22
CA SER A 216 0.74 -17.95 -6.59
C SER A 216 1.40 -18.85 -5.54
N GLY A 217 0.56 -19.63 -4.83
CA GLY A 217 0.98 -20.88 -4.21
C GLY A 217 1.25 -21.98 -5.23
N ASP A 218 1.44 -23.21 -4.75
CA ASP A 218 1.73 -24.32 -5.63
C ASP A 218 0.59 -24.63 -6.61
N VAL A 219 0.98 -25.15 -7.77
CA VAL A 219 0.07 -25.47 -8.88
C VAL A 219 -0.15 -26.97 -9.03
N THR A 220 0.24 -27.79 -8.05
CA THR A 220 0.14 -29.25 -8.20
C THR A 220 -1.32 -29.70 -8.32
N ASN A 221 -2.23 -29.05 -7.60
CA ASN A 221 -3.67 -29.35 -7.59
C ASN A 221 -4.50 -28.52 -8.59
N ILE A 222 -3.85 -27.82 -9.53
CA ILE A 222 -4.57 -27.03 -10.54
C ILE A 222 -5.51 -27.92 -11.37
N THR A 223 -6.76 -27.48 -11.51
CA THR A 223 -7.76 -28.19 -12.31
C THR A 223 -7.61 -27.87 -13.79
N ASN A 224 -8.35 -28.56 -14.65
CA ASN A 224 -8.38 -28.23 -16.08
C ASN A 224 -8.93 -26.81 -16.32
N GLU A 225 -9.88 -26.33 -15.51
CA GLU A 225 -10.37 -24.95 -15.60
C GLU A 225 -9.29 -23.95 -15.20
N GLY A 226 -8.55 -24.23 -14.12
CA GLY A 226 -7.40 -23.42 -13.73
C GLY A 226 -6.33 -23.35 -14.84
N VAL A 227 -6.04 -24.46 -15.50
CA VAL A 227 -5.12 -24.51 -16.65
C VAL A 227 -5.64 -23.64 -17.81
N MET A 228 -6.94 -23.66 -18.10
CA MET A 228 -7.54 -22.78 -19.12
C MET A 228 -7.37 -21.30 -18.76
N THR A 229 -7.50 -20.95 -17.47
CA THR A 229 -7.21 -19.58 -17.02
C THR A 229 -5.75 -19.21 -17.27
N LEU A 230 -4.77 -20.09 -17.00
CA LEU A 230 -3.35 -19.81 -17.30
C LEU A 230 -3.11 -19.55 -18.80
N TYR A 231 -3.79 -20.29 -19.68
CA TYR A 231 -3.72 -20.05 -21.13
C TYR A 231 -4.33 -18.72 -21.55
N GLN A 232 -5.48 -18.33 -20.96
CA GLN A 232 -6.11 -17.03 -21.23
C GLN A 232 -5.24 -15.86 -20.76
N LEU A 233 -4.45 -16.06 -19.70
CA LEU A 233 -3.43 -15.12 -19.23
C LEU A 233 -2.16 -15.13 -20.07
N ASN A 234 -2.07 -16.01 -21.08
CA ASN A 234 -0.90 -16.25 -21.91
C ASN A 234 0.36 -16.56 -21.09
N ILE A 235 0.20 -17.26 -19.96
CA ILE A 235 1.35 -17.72 -19.16
C ILE A 235 1.99 -18.90 -19.90
N ARG A 236 3.26 -18.73 -20.27
CA ARG A 236 4.04 -19.76 -21.00
C ARG A 236 5.17 -20.34 -20.19
N THR A 237 5.53 -19.71 -19.08
CA THR A 237 6.62 -20.15 -18.22
C THR A 237 6.23 -20.04 -16.75
N ILE A 238 6.49 -21.11 -16.00
CA ILE A 238 6.32 -21.19 -14.55
C ILE A 238 7.68 -21.38 -13.91
N PHE A 239 8.07 -20.48 -13.01
CA PHE A 239 9.25 -20.65 -12.16
C PHE A 239 8.84 -21.22 -10.80
N ASP A 240 9.33 -22.41 -10.50
CA ASP A 240 8.99 -23.18 -9.30
C ASP A 240 10.15 -23.15 -8.30
N PHE A 241 9.95 -22.46 -7.18
CA PHE A 241 10.94 -22.32 -6.11
C PHE A 241 10.95 -23.48 -5.09
N ARG A 242 10.05 -24.46 -5.23
CA ARG A 242 9.95 -25.60 -4.31
C ARG A 242 11.16 -26.52 -4.45
N SER A 243 11.61 -27.06 -3.32
CA SER A 243 12.63 -28.12 -3.31
C SER A 243 12.08 -29.42 -3.91
N ASP A 244 12.98 -30.36 -4.20
CA ASP A 244 12.58 -31.67 -4.69
C ASP A 244 11.64 -32.38 -3.68
N THR A 245 11.96 -32.30 -2.38
CA THR A 245 11.11 -32.84 -1.30
C THR A 245 9.73 -32.20 -1.23
N GLU A 246 9.62 -30.88 -1.43
CA GLU A 246 8.32 -30.18 -1.44
C GLU A 246 7.46 -30.60 -2.63
N VAL A 247 8.10 -30.79 -3.79
CA VAL A 247 7.43 -31.28 -4.99
C VAL A 247 6.93 -32.70 -4.78
N GLU A 248 7.76 -33.59 -4.23
CA GLU A 248 7.38 -34.98 -3.92
C GLU A 248 6.23 -35.04 -2.92
N ASN A 249 6.33 -34.31 -1.80
CA ASN A 249 5.30 -34.26 -0.75
C ASN A 249 3.96 -33.71 -1.25
N ALA A 250 3.98 -32.83 -2.26
CA ALA A 250 2.77 -32.29 -2.86
C ALA A 250 2.10 -33.26 -3.86
N GLY A 251 2.71 -34.41 -4.16
CA GLY A 251 2.21 -35.36 -5.17
C GLY A 251 2.89 -35.23 -6.54
N GLY A 252 4.04 -34.54 -6.60
CA GLY A 252 4.86 -34.40 -7.80
C GLY A 252 4.62 -33.12 -8.59
N VAL A 253 5.20 -33.10 -9.80
CA VAL A 253 5.03 -32.00 -10.76
C VAL A 253 3.79 -32.23 -11.60
N ARG A 254 2.90 -31.24 -11.63
CA ARG A 254 1.82 -31.20 -12.61
C ARG A 254 2.38 -30.77 -13.97
N ASP A 255 2.36 -31.67 -14.95
CA ASP A 255 2.66 -31.31 -16.33
C ASP A 255 1.48 -30.57 -16.97
N ILE A 256 1.74 -29.42 -17.58
CA ILE A 256 0.74 -28.56 -18.21
C ILE A 256 1.21 -28.31 -19.66
N PRO A 257 0.62 -28.99 -20.66
CA PRO A 257 1.06 -28.86 -22.05
C PRO A 257 1.14 -27.40 -22.52
N GLY A 258 2.24 -27.03 -23.17
CA GLY A 258 2.43 -25.66 -23.68
C GLY A 258 2.80 -24.61 -22.63
N ILE A 259 3.03 -25.01 -21.37
CA ILE A 259 3.62 -24.19 -20.32
C ILE A 259 4.92 -24.84 -19.85
N GLN A 260 6.03 -24.13 -19.99
CA GLN A 260 7.34 -24.62 -19.54
C GLN A 260 7.51 -24.39 -18.03
N ARG A 261 7.72 -25.46 -17.27
CA ARG A 261 8.21 -25.36 -15.89
C ARG A 261 9.73 -25.21 -15.88
N VAL A 262 10.22 -24.23 -15.12
CA VAL A 262 11.64 -24.03 -14.82
C VAL A 262 11.82 -24.17 -13.32
N ALA A 263 12.49 -25.25 -12.89
CA ALA A 263 12.80 -25.47 -11.48
C ALA A 263 13.94 -24.54 -11.04
N VAL A 264 13.68 -23.73 -10.01
CA VAL A 264 14.63 -22.75 -9.44
C VAL A 264 14.67 -22.86 -7.91
N PRO A 265 14.91 -24.05 -7.32
CA PRO A 265 14.82 -24.25 -5.88
C PRO A 265 15.94 -23.51 -5.14
N ILE A 266 15.59 -22.51 -4.31
CA ILE A 266 16.57 -21.79 -3.48
C ILE A 266 17.24 -22.71 -2.45
N PHE A 267 16.50 -23.74 -2.01
CA PHE A 267 17.00 -24.77 -1.12
C PHE A 267 16.72 -26.11 -1.79
N LYS A 268 17.73 -26.68 -2.47
CA LYS A 268 17.55 -27.82 -3.37
C LYS A 268 17.11 -29.10 -2.65
N SER A 269 17.82 -29.44 -1.57
CA SER A 269 17.53 -30.59 -0.71
C SER A 269 17.26 -30.07 0.70
N ILE A 270 16.00 -30.20 1.13
CA ILE A 270 15.57 -29.79 2.47
C ILE A 270 15.17 -31.05 3.21
N ASP A 271 15.71 -31.20 4.42
CA ASP A 271 15.22 -32.19 5.38
C ASP A 271 13.90 -31.68 6.00
N TYR A 272 12.86 -32.51 5.90
CA TYR A 272 11.52 -32.27 6.46
C TYR A 272 11.30 -33.07 7.75
N SER A 273 12.36 -33.62 8.35
CA SER A 273 12.31 -34.15 9.71
C SER A 273 11.78 -33.10 10.69
N PRO A 274 11.04 -33.51 11.74
CA PRO A 274 10.56 -32.59 12.77
C PRO A 274 11.67 -31.68 13.32
N GLU A 275 12.86 -32.22 13.54
CA GLU A 275 14.02 -31.51 14.07
C GLU A 275 14.52 -30.43 13.10
N ALA A 276 14.60 -30.73 11.80
CA ALA A 276 15.00 -29.77 10.78
C ALA A 276 13.96 -28.66 10.58
N LEU A 277 12.67 -28.99 10.68
CA LEU A 277 11.59 -28.00 10.61
C LEU A 277 11.63 -27.03 11.81
N VAL A 278 11.90 -27.54 13.02
CA VAL A 278 12.06 -26.70 14.22
C VAL A 278 13.19 -25.70 14.04
N ILE A 279 14.38 -26.14 13.61
CA ILE A 279 15.53 -25.25 13.39
C ILE A 279 15.20 -24.21 12.32
N ARG A 280 14.62 -24.66 11.21
CA ARG A 280 14.35 -23.80 10.06
C ARG A 280 13.29 -22.75 10.34
N TRP A 281 12.25 -23.11 11.08
CA TRP A 281 11.14 -22.20 11.36
C TRP A 281 11.33 -21.39 12.64
N GLN A 282 12.41 -21.63 13.39
CA GLN A 282 12.73 -20.94 14.62
C GLN A 282 12.69 -19.41 14.47
N ASP A 283 13.29 -18.90 13.38
CA ASP A 283 13.33 -17.47 13.10
C ASP A 283 11.94 -16.87 12.83
N TYR A 284 11.00 -17.63 12.25
CA TYR A 284 9.64 -17.12 11.98
C TYR A 284 8.84 -16.85 13.26
N PHE A 285 9.23 -17.43 14.39
CA PHE A 285 8.64 -17.14 15.70
C PHE A 285 9.26 -15.91 16.39
N GLY A 286 10.26 -15.27 15.78
CA GLY A 286 10.93 -14.07 16.29
C GLY A 286 10.26 -12.75 15.92
N GLY A 287 9.02 -12.77 15.43
CA GLY A 287 8.32 -11.58 14.92
C GLY A 287 8.99 -10.99 13.67
N ALA A 288 8.83 -9.68 13.46
CA ALA A 288 9.31 -9.01 12.24
C ALA A 288 10.81 -9.18 11.98
N ASP A 289 11.66 -9.06 13.02
CA ASP A 289 13.10 -9.21 12.88
C ASP A 289 13.51 -10.68 12.61
N GLY A 290 12.75 -11.63 13.15
CA GLY A 290 12.93 -13.06 12.86
C GLY A 290 12.62 -13.40 11.41
N PHE A 291 11.50 -12.91 10.89
CA PHE A 291 11.19 -13.00 9.45
C PHE A 291 12.27 -12.35 8.57
N ALA A 292 12.78 -11.18 8.96
CA ALA A 292 13.83 -10.50 8.21
C ALA A 292 15.11 -11.35 8.13
N LYS A 293 15.47 -12.09 9.18
CA LYS A 293 16.60 -13.04 9.15
C LYS A 293 16.34 -14.20 8.20
N ALA A 294 15.15 -14.82 8.27
CA ALA A 294 14.79 -15.90 7.37
C ALA A 294 14.78 -15.44 5.90
N TYR A 295 14.32 -14.22 5.61
CA TYR A 295 14.30 -13.68 4.25
C TYR A 295 15.68 -13.24 3.79
N HIS A 296 16.55 -12.81 4.71
CA HIS A 296 17.96 -12.59 4.42
C HIS A 296 18.67 -13.88 4.00
N GLU A 297 18.34 -15.03 4.58
CA GLU A 297 18.88 -16.32 4.12
C GLU A 297 18.41 -16.66 2.69
N ILE A 298 17.15 -16.36 2.36
CA ILE A 298 16.63 -16.49 0.99
C ILE A 298 17.40 -15.57 0.03
N LEU A 299 17.64 -14.31 0.42
CA LEU A 299 18.41 -13.35 -0.36
C LEU A 299 19.88 -13.75 -0.53
N HIS A 300 20.47 -14.40 0.47
CA HIS A 300 21.85 -14.89 0.39
C HIS A 300 21.99 -16.06 -0.59
N ASN A 301 21.07 -17.02 -0.54
CA ASN A 301 21.11 -18.23 -1.38
C ASN A 301 20.40 -18.06 -2.73
N GLY A 302 19.55 -17.05 -2.87
CA GLY A 302 18.72 -16.80 -4.04
C GLY A 302 19.42 -16.43 -5.36
N PRO A 303 20.62 -15.80 -5.41
CA PRO A 303 21.14 -15.25 -6.66
C PRO A 303 21.24 -16.22 -7.85
N PRO A 304 21.72 -17.48 -7.69
CA PRO A 304 21.74 -18.47 -8.78
C PRO A 304 20.35 -18.81 -9.34
N HIS A 305 19.30 -18.60 -8.54
CA HIS A 305 17.91 -18.93 -8.84
C HIS A 305 17.11 -17.71 -9.32
N PHE A 306 17.44 -16.52 -8.82
CA PHE A 306 16.84 -15.27 -9.28
C PHE A 306 17.36 -14.86 -10.65
N ARG A 307 18.67 -15.02 -10.92
CA ARG A 307 19.29 -14.58 -12.18
C ARG A 307 18.57 -15.13 -13.43
N PRO A 308 18.27 -16.43 -13.57
CA PRO A 308 17.53 -16.94 -14.73
C PRO A 308 16.17 -16.28 -14.94
N ILE A 309 15.46 -15.95 -13.86
CA ILE A 309 14.14 -15.29 -13.90
C ILE A 309 14.30 -13.85 -14.38
N LEU A 310 15.22 -13.10 -13.78
CA LEU A 310 15.52 -11.72 -14.16
C LEU A 310 15.94 -11.63 -15.64
N GLN A 311 16.80 -12.55 -16.09
CA GLN A 311 17.23 -12.64 -17.48
C GLN A 311 16.09 -13.04 -18.43
N HIS A 312 15.21 -13.95 -18.01
CA HIS A 312 14.05 -14.34 -18.82
C HIS A 312 13.15 -13.13 -19.07
N ILE A 313 12.83 -12.37 -18.01
CA ILE A 313 11.98 -11.17 -18.10
C ILE A 313 12.64 -10.11 -18.99
N ALA A 314 13.94 -9.86 -18.81
CA ALA A 314 14.69 -8.89 -19.61
C ALA A 314 14.70 -9.24 -21.12
N ARG A 315 14.77 -10.53 -21.47
CA ARG A 315 14.85 -11.00 -22.86
C ARG A 315 13.49 -11.21 -23.52
N HIS A 316 12.44 -11.43 -22.74
CA HIS A 316 11.09 -11.74 -23.25
C HIS A 316 10.03 -10.78 -22.70
N PRO A 317 10.08 -9.48 -23.05
CA PRO A 317 9.23 -8.42 -22.48
C PRO A 317 7.72 -8.53 -22.79
N HIS A 318 7.34 -9.54 -23.58
CA HIS A 318 5.96 -9.85 -23.97
C HIS A 318 5.54 -11.27 -23.54
N SER A 319 6.35 -11.94 -22.70
CA SER A 319 6.07 -13.29 -22.21
C SER A 319 5.70 -13.23 -20.73
N PRO A 320 4.40 -13.30 -20.38
CA PRO A 320 3.98 -13.36 -18.99
C PRO A 320 4.48 -14.64 -18.30
N VAL A 321 4.88 -14.49 -17.05
CA VAL A 321 5.40 -15.59 -16.24
C VAL A 321 4.64 -15.74 -14.93
N LEU A 322 4.55 -16.97 -14.46
CA LEU A 322 4.09 -17.27 -13.10
C LEU A 322 5.30 -17.64 -12.24
N VAL A 323 5.39 -17.05 -11.06
CA VAL A 323 6.39 -17.40 -10.05
C VAL A 323 5.69 -17.95 -8.81
N HIS A 324 6.13 -19.10 -8.30
CA HIS A 324 5.50 -19.69 -7.12
C HIS A 324 6.48 -20.46 -6.24
N CYS A 325 6.06 -20.68 -5.01
CA CYS A 325 6.64 -21.67 -4.10
C CYS A 325 5.48 -22.54 -3.56
N THR A 326 5.55 -23.01 -2.32
CA THR A 326 4.45 -23.76 -1.69
C THR A 326 3.25 -22.84 -1.40
N ALA A 327 3.45 -21.80 -0.58
CA ALA A 327 2.39 -20.85 -0.23
C ALA A 327 2.31 -19.63 -1.17
N GLY A 328 3.36 -19.38 -1.96
CA GLY A 328 3.50 -18.12 -2.70
C GLY A 328 3.85 -16.93 -1.80
N LYS A 329 4.36 -17.20 -0.59
CA LYS A 329 4.63 -16.22 0.45
C LYS A 329 6.10 -15.83 0.52
N ASP A 330 6.98 -16.73 0.97
CA ASP A 330 8.36 -16.40 1.35
C ASP A 330 9.28 -16.17 0.15
N ARG A 331 9.72 -17.26 -0.50
CA ARG A 331 10.63 -17.21 -1.67
C ARG A 331 10.05 -16.39 -2.83
N THR A 332 8.74 -16.55 -3.05
CA THR A 332 7.99 -15.77 -4.04
C THR A 332 7.88 -14.30 -3.64
N GLY A 333 7.60 -13.99 -2.37
CA GLY A 333 7.51 -12.61 -1.88
C GLY A 333 8.85 -11.88 -1.94
N VAL A 334 9.96 -12.55 -1.62
CA VAL A 334 11.31 -11.99 -1.77
C VAL A 334 11.62 -11.69 -3.23
N LEU A 335 11.28 -12.57 -4.18
CA LEU A 335 11.43 -12.24 -5.61
C LEU A 335 10.54 -11.05 -6.01
N CYS A 336 9.28 -11.02 -5.57
CA CYS A 336 8.36 -9.92 -5.89
C CYS A 336 8.87 -8.58 -5.34
N MET A 337 9.40 -8.58 -4.12
CA MET A 337 10.10 -7.45 -3.51
C MET A 337 11.26 -6.97 -4.40
N LEU A 338 12.11 -7.89 -4.87
CA LEU A 338 13.22 -7.57 -5.77
C LEU A 338 12.74 -6.97 -7.11
N LEU A 339 11.72 -7.55 -7.75
CA LEU A 339 11.20 -7.07 -9.04
C LEU A 339 10.58 -5.67 -8.93
N LEU A 340 9.73 -5.46 -7.92
CA LEU A 340 9.09 -4.17 -7.63
C LEU A 340 10.15 -3.11 -7.29
N GLY A 341 11.10 -3.45 -6.42
CA GLY A 341 12.20 -2.57 -6.02
C GLY A 341 13.12 -2.20 -7.16
N LEU A 342 13.49 -3.15 -8.03
CA LEU A 342 14.24 -2.89 -9.25
C LEU A 342 13.50 -1.92 -10.17
N CYS A 343 12.17 -1.94 -10.19
CA CYS A 343 11.35 -1.04 -11.00
C CYS A 343 11.05 0.31 -10.32
N GLY A 344 11.57 0.56 -9.12
CA GLY A 344 11.37 1.83 -8.41
C GLY A 344 10.01 1.96 -7.72
N VAL A 345 9.32 0.85 -7.44
CA VAL A 345 8.10 0.87 -6.62
C VAL A 345 8.48 1.16 -5.16
N ASP A 346 7.62 1.92 -4.48
CA ASP A 346 7.84 2.36 -3.10
C ASP A 346 7.87 1.19 -2.10
N ASP A 347 8.75 1.29 -1.09
CA ASP A 347 8.88 0.28 -0.03
C ASP A 347 7.53 0.02 0.69
N GLU A 348 6.69 1.04 0.87
CA GLU A 348 5.34 0.88 1.46
C GLU A 348 4.45 -0.02 0.60
N ILE A 349 4.48 0.20 -0.72
CA ILE A 349 3.68 -0.57 -1.68
C ILE A 349 4.20 -2.01 -1.72
N ILE A 350 5.51 -2.20 -1.69
CA ILE A 350 6.12 -3.53 -1.64
C ILE A 350 5.66 -4.30 -0.39
N CYS A 351 5.67 -3.66 0.78
CA CYS A 351 5.23 -4.29 2.02
C CYS A 351 3.75 -4.66 1.99
N ARG A 352 2.89 -3.78 1.47
CA ARG A 352 1.46 -4.05 1.38
C ARG A 352 1.08 -5.04 0.27
N GLU A 353 1.84 -5.09 -0.82
CA GLU A 353 1.68 -6.15 -1.82
C GLU A 353 2.01 -7.52 -1.23
N TYR A 354 3.08 -7.61 -0.44
CA TYR A 354 3.41 -8.83 0.29
C TYR A 354 2.28 -9.24 1.25
N GLU A 355 1.71 -8.27 2.00
CA GLU A 355 0.62 -8.47 2.95
C GLU A 355 -0.68 -9.00 2.32
N LEU A 356 -0.91 -8.80 1.02
CA LEU A 356 -2.03 -9.44 0.29
C LEU A 356 -2.06 -10.96 0.46
N THR A 357 -0.92 -11.58 0.78
CA THR A 357 -0.83 -13.03 1.01
C THR A 357 -1.69 -13.50 2.19
N GLU A 358 -1.93 -12.67 3.21
CA GLU A 358 -2.84 -12.97 4.33
C GLU A 358 -4.29 -13.26 3.86
N ARG A 359 -4.68 -12.69 2.72
CA ARG A 359 -6.00 -12.91 2.11
C ARG A 359 -5.98 -14.01 1.06
N GLY A 360 -4.86 -14.16 0.36
CA GLY A 360 -4.73 -15.10 -0.75
C GLY A 360 -4.40 -16.52 -0.33
N PHE A 361 -3.82 -16.72 0.86
CA PHE A 361 -3.38 -18.02 1.34
C PHE A 361 -4.03 -18.36 2.68
N TRP A 362 -4.55 -19.57 2.77
CA TRP A 362 -5.08 -20.14 4.01
C TRP A 362 -4.72 -21.62 4.08
N VAL A 363 -4.70 -22.14 5.31
CA VAL A 363 -4.42 -23.55 5.62
C VAL A 363 -5.60 -24.06 6.44
N GLU A 364 -5.96 -25.32 6.25
CA GLU A 364 -7.01 -25.98 7.02
C GLU A 364 -6.62 -26.11 8.50
N ASP A 365 -7.56 -25.89 9.42
CA ASP A 365 -7.31 -25.90 10.88
C ASP A 365 -6.62 -27.19 11.34
N GLU A 366 -7.02 -28.34 10.80
CA GLU A 366 -6.40 -29.64 11.12
C GLU A 366 -4.90 -29.66 10.81
N LYS A 367 -4.46 -29.04 9.70
CA LYS A 367 -3.04 -28.93 9.36
C LYS A 367 -2.32 -27.95 10.28
N VAL A 368 -2.99 -26.86 10.68
CA VAL A 368 -2.43 -25.92 11.68
C VAL A 368 -2.18 -26.66 12.99
N GLU A 369 -3.14 -27.46 13.46
CA GLU A 369 -2.98 -28.28 14.67
C GLU A 369 -1.88 -29.33 14.55
N GLN A 370 -1.73 -29.97 13.39
CA GLN A 370 -0.66 -30.93 13.14
C GLN A 370 0.72 -30.25 13.19
N LEU A 371 0.87 -29.09 12.54
CA LEU A 371 2.12 -28.32 12.58
C LEU A 371 2.44 -27.84 13.99
N ALA A 372 1.43 -27.38 14.74
CA ALA A 372 1.58 -26.98 16.14
C ALA A 372 2.15 -28.12 17.00
N LYS A 373 1.67 -29.36 16.81
CA LYS A 373 2.20 -30.55 17.49
C LYS A 373 3.64 -30.86 17.07
N ILE A 374 3.95 -30.85 15.77
CA ILE A 374 5.28 -31.16 15.24
C ILE A 374 6.33 -30.17 15.77
N LEU A 375 5.98 -28.89 15.85
CA LEU A 375 6.90 -27.81 16.21
C LEU A 375 6.91 -27.50 17.71
N ASN A 376 6.10 -28.22 18.50
CA ASN A 376 5.89 -27.96 19.92
C ASN A 376 5.50 -26.49 20.20
N LYS A 377 4.48 -26.02 19.48
CA LYS A 377 3.94 -24.65 19.48
C LYS A 377 2.41 -24.67 19.63
N THR A 378 1.82 -23.51 19.89
CA THR A 378 0.35 -23.36 19.84
C THR A 378 -0.12 -23.12 18.41
N PRO A 379 -1.39 -23.42 18.06
CA PRO A 379 -1.95 -23.05 16.75
C PRO A 379 -1.82 -21.55 16.46
N GLU A 380 -1.98 -20.70 17.48
CA GLU A 380 -1.79 -19.24 17.36
C GLU A 380 -0.34 -18.88 16.99
N ASP A 381 0.65 -19.55 17.59
CA ASP A 381 2.06 -19.34 17.22
C ASP A 381 2.32 -19.73 15.75
N ILE A 382 1.67 -20.79 15.25
CA ILE A 382 1.78 -21.22 13.85
C ILE A 382 1.15 -20.18 12.91
N LEU A 383 -0.02 -19.67 13.28
CA LEU A 383 -0.73 -18.64 12.52
C LEU A 383 0.09 -17.34 12.47
N GLN A 384 0.52 -16.81 13.62
CA GLN A 384 1.26 -15.56 13.70
C GLN A 384 2.71 -15.66 13.21
N GLY A 385 3.33 -16.82 13.39
CA GLY A 385 4.70 -17.09 12.98
C GLY A 385 4.74 -17.58 11.54
N THR A 386 4.61 -18.88 11.34
CA THR A 386 4.92 -19.49 10.04
C THR A 386 3.92 -19.13 8.93
N LEU A 387 2.64 -18.95 9.22
CA LEU A 387 1.63 -18.76 8.17
C LEU A 387 1.41 -17.28 7.81
N SER A 388 1.72 -16.37 8.72
CA SER A 388 1.50 -14.93 8.53
C SER A 388 2.43 -14.30 7.50
N ALA A 389 1.92 -13.28 6.81
CA ALA A 389 2.58 -12.43 5.83
C ALA A 389 2.47 -10.94 6.18
N ARG A 390 2.80 -10.56 7.41
CA ARG A 390 2.60 -9.19 7.91
C ARG A 390 3.43 -8.13 7.18
N TYR A 391 2.87 -6.93 7.04
CA TYR A 391 3.58 -5.74 6.57
C TYR A 391 4.94 -5.53 7.27
N ASP A 392 4.97 -5.65 8.60
CA ASP A 392 6.15 -5.30 9.41
C ASP A 392 7.34 -6.25 9.16
N ALA A 393 7.08 -7.51 8.83
CA ALA A 393 8.08 -8.49 8.44
C ALA A 393 8.78 -8.10 7.12
N MET A 394 8.03 -7.70 6.10
CA MET A 394 8.61 -7.23 4.83
C MET A 394 9.32 -5.89 5.01
N HIS A 395 8.78 -4.99 5.83
CA HIS A 395 9.43 -3.71 6.13
C HIS A 395 10.78 -3.92 6.85
N ALA A 396 10.84 -4.83 7.83
CA ALA A 396 12.09 -5.20 8.49
C ALA A 396 13.09 -5.86 7.50
N THR A 397 12.58 -6.69 6.58
CA THR A 397 13.38 -7.30 5.51
C THR A 397 13.99 -6.26 4.58
N LEU A 398 13.22 -5.28 4.11
CA LEU A 398 13.72 -4.18 3.26
C LEU A 398 14.79 -3.34 3.96
N ARG A 399 14.59 -3.06 5.25
CA ARG A 399 15.60 -2.37 6.07
C ARG A 399 16.92 -3.14 6.11
N LEU A 400 16.85 -4.44 6.43
CA LEU A 400 18.03 -5.30 6.47
C LEU A 400 18.68 -5.45 5.08
N PHE A 401 17.87 -5.62 4.04
CA PHE A 401 18.32 -5.70 2.65
C PHE A 401 19.13 -4.46 2.25
N ARG A 402 18.61 -3.26 2.51
CA ARG A 402 19.31 -2.01 2.18
C ARG A 402 20.59 -1.82 3.02
N GLN A 403 20.59 -2.28 4.26
CA GLN A 403 21.79 -2.25 5.11
C GLN A 403 22.89 -3.21 4.60
N THR A 404 22.51 -4.40 4.15
CA THR A 404 23.46 -5.42 3.68
C THR A 404 23.94 -5.17 2.25
N TYR A 405 23.03 -4.84 1.34
CA TYR A 405 23.30 -4.81 -0.11
C TYR A 405 23.25 -3.39 -0.72
N GLY A 406 22.85 -2.38 0.04
CA GLY A 406 22.76 -0.99 -0.43
C GLY A 406 21.51 -0.70 -1.27
N SER A 407 21.47 -1.21 -2.51
CA SER A 407 20.37 -0.99 -3.44
C SER A 407 19.94 -2.26 -4.17
N PHE A 408 18.75 -2.21 -4.80
CA PHE A 408 18.25 -3.32 -5.62
C PHE A 408 19.13 -3.58 -6.83
N GLU A 409 19.66 -2.51 -7.45
CA GLU A 409 20.61 -2.59 -8.56
C GLU A 409 21.93 -3.21 -8.12
N ALA A 410 22.47 -2.81 -6.96
CA ALA A 410 23.69 -3.39 -6.41
C ALA A 410 23.49 -4.90 -6.16
N TYR A 411 22.39 -5.30 -5.53
CA TYR A 411 22.07 -6.72 -5.35
C TYR A 411 21.96 -7.48 -6.69
N ALA A 412 21.25 -6.92 -7.68
CA ALA A 412 21.10 -7.56 -8.98
C ALA A 412 22.44 -7.70 -9.73
N CYS A 413 23.29 -6.68 -9.67
CA CYS A 413 24.56 -6.67 -10.38
C CYS A 413 25.65 -7.48 -9.66
N GLU A 414 25.82 -7.26 -8.36
CA GLU A 414 26.93 -7.82 -7.59
C GLU A 414 26.63 -9.24 -7.10
N GLN A 415 25.38 -9.53 -6.73
CA GLN A 415 25.00 -10.85 -6.21
C GLN A 415 24.43 -11.74 -7.32
N CYS A 416 23.47 -11.23 -8.10
CA CYS A 416 22.86 -12.02 -9.19
C CYS A 416 23.70 -12.01 -10.48
N GLY A 417 24.73 -11.16 -10.57
CA GLY A 417 25.61 -11.06 -11.73
C GLY A 417 24.93 -10.54 -13.00
N MET A 418 23.85 -9.77 -12.85
CA MET A 418 23.21 -9.05 -13.95
C MET A 418 24.13 -7.91 -14.42
N SER A 419 24.15 -7.62 -15.71
CA SER A 419 24.70 -6.36 -16.20
C SER A 419 23.71 -5.21 -15.99
N MET A 420 24.19 -3.97 -15.89
CA MET A 420 23.29 -2.80 -15.85
C MET A 420 22.37 -2.72 -17.08
N GLY A 421 22.85 -3.13 -18.26
CA GLY A 421 22.02 -3.22 -19.46
C GLY A 421 20.88 -4.23 -19.35
N GLU A 422 21.11 -5.37 -18.68
CA GLU A 422 20.05 -6.35 -18.38
C GLU A 422 19.05 -5.81 -17.34
N VAL A 423 19.53 -5.07 -16.32
CA VAL A 423 18.66 -4.40 -15.33
C VAL A 423 17.75 -3.37 -16.00
N GLU A 424 18.30 -2.54 -16.90
CA GLU A 424 17.50 -1.59 -17.67
C GLU A 424 16.52 -2.26 -18.63
N ALA A 425 16.92 -3.36 -19.27
CA ALA A 425 16.04 -4.14 -20.13
C ALA A 425 14.87 -4.74 -19.33
N LEU A 426 15.14 -5.25 -18.13
CA LEU A 426 14.12 -5.72 -17.19
C LEU A 426 13.16 -4.58 -16.81
N ARG A 427 13.68 -3.40 -16.46
CA ARG A 427 12.84 -2.23 -16.18
C ARG A 427 11.93 -1.89 -17.35
N ARG A 428 12.49 -1.77 -18.57
CA ARG A 428 11.69 -1.50 -19.78
C ARG A 428 10.63 -2.56 -20.05
N ALA A 429 10.89 -3.83 -19.67
CA ALA A 429 9.92 -4.90 -19.79
C ALA A 429 8.75 -4.78 -18.79
N LEU A 430 9.03 -4.24 -17.60
CA LEU A 430 8.13 -4.25 -16.44
C LEU A 430 7.52 -2.91 -16.07
N VAL A 431 7.96 -1.80 -16.66
CA VAL A 431 7.34 -0.49 -16.42
C VAL A 431 6.74 0.08 -17.70
N PHE A 432 5.62 0.78 -17.57
CA PHE A 432 5.02 1.52 -18.67
C PHE A 432 4.60 2.90 -18.20
N LYS A 433 4.71 3.90 -19.08
CA LYS A 433 4.16 5.22 -18.83
C LYS A 433 2.67 5.19 -19.14
N ARG A 434 1.84 5.45 -18.14
CA ARG A 434 0.42 5.63 -18.35
C ARG A 434 0.23 6.93 -19.13
N GLY A 435 -0.36 6.84 -20.32
CA GLY A 435 -0.75 8.04 -21.04
C GLY A 435 -1.72 8.84 -20.17
N MET A 436 -1.48 10.14 -19.98
CA MET A 436 -2.53 11.03 -19.49
C MET A 436 -3.74 10.83 -20.41
N GLY A 437 -4.86 10.37 -19.85
CA GLY A 437 -5.98 9.86 -20.63
C GLY A 437 -6.45 10.87 -21.69
N ALA A 438 -6.58 10.37 -22.92
CA ALA A 438 -7.69 10.63 -23.85
C ALA A 438 -8.46 11.96 -23.67
N GLY A 439 -7.82 13.07 -24.02
CA GLY A 439 -8.47 14.34 -24.35
C GLY A 439 -8.54 14.64 -25.85
N ALA A 440 -8.20 13.69 -26.72
CA ALA A 440 -8.09 13.91 -28.17
C ALA A 440 -8.51 12.69 -29.01
N LEU A 441 -9.57 11.97 -28.61
CA LEU A 441 -10.35 11.23 -29.61
C LEU A 441 -11.24 12.25 -30.30
N GLY A 442 -10.77 12.69 -31.48
CA GLY A 442 -11.51 13.59 -32.35
C GLY A 442 -12.96 13.11 -32.49
N LYS A 443 -13.90 14.05 -32.35
CA LYS A 443 -15.30 13.81 -32.69
C LYS A 443 -15.36 13.11 -34.05
N PRO A 444 -16.09 12.00 -34.20
CA PRO A 444 -16.35 11.48 -35.53
C PRO A 444 -17.07 12.59 -36.29
N LYS A 445 -16.44 13.05 -37.40
CA LYS A 445 -17.14 13.88 -38.36
C LYS A 445 -18.27 13.01 -38.92
N LEU A 446 -19.51 13.45 -38.72
CA LEU A 446 -20.63 13.07 -39.58
C LEU A 446 -20.35 13.54 -41.00
#